data_AF-A0A6A9QTV6-F1
#
_entry.id   AF-A0A6A9QTV6-F1
#
_cell.length_a   1.000
_cell.length_b   1.000
_cell.length_c   1.000
_cell.angle_alpha   90.00
_cell.angle_beta   90.00
_cell.angle_gamma   90.00
#
_symmetry.space_group_name_H-M   'P 1'
#
loop_
_entity.id
_entity.type
_entity.pdbx_description
1 polymer ?
#
loop_
_entity_poly.entity_id
_entity_poly.type
_entity_poly.pdbx_seq_one_letter_code
_entity_poly.pdbx_strand_id
1 'polypeptide(L)'
;MNSAEKTFIENTPRMKIDLVDEEVPCSTECLRRTNLSEALADESFREQVEILDSIISLIQDNVISLKNKVEDQLFHLGVDVDNTTYAIYRLVEEGGDLIFGSDYLKYNERIIFQGDFNSLNTVYKKISSMREDQDVKSLCDQIRNLTEATWRHVNKNLRRMFEGGT
;
A
#
# COMPACT_ATOMS: atom_id res chain seq x y z
N MET A 1 -31.39 -2.78 3.47
CA MET A 1 -30.12 -2.22 3.94
C MET A 1 -30.21 -1.92 5.43
N ASN A 2 -29.23 -2.34 6.23
CA ASN A 2 -29.19 -2.08 7.68
C ASN A 2 -28.37 -0.82 8.04
N SER A 3 -28.37 -0.43 9.32
CA SER A 3 -27.65 0.74 9.81
C SER A 3 -26.13 0.67 9.58
N ALA A 4 -25.56 -0.53 9.64
CA ALA A 4 -24.12 -0.75 9.51
C ALA A 4 -23.65 -0.54 8.07
N GLU A 5 -24.41 -1.03 7.09
CA GLU A 5 -24.15 -0.83 5.65
C GLU A 5 -24.18 0.65 5.29
N LYS A 6 -25.18 1.39 5.76
CA LYS A 6 -25.26 2.84 5.52
C LYS A 6 -24.06 3.58 6.11
N THR A 7 -23.67 3.22 7.33
CA THR A 7 -22.51 3.82 8.02
C THR A 7 -21.21 3.52 7.28
N PHE A 8 -21.03 2.31 6.74
CA PHE A 8 -19.87 1.96 5.92
C PHE A 8 -19.76 2.84 4.66
N ILE A 9 -20.86 3.14 4.00
CA ILE A 9 -20.85 3.95 2.76
C ILE A 9 -20.56 5.43 3.04
N GLU A 10 -21.16 5.96 4.10
CA GLU A 10 -21.00 7.35 4.51
C GLU A 10 -19.62 7.60 5.12
N ASN A 11 -19.11 6.66 5.91
CA ASN A 11 -17.84 6.73 6.62
C ASN A 11 -17.03 5.44 6.40
N THR A 12 -16.52 5.25 5.18
CA THR A 12 -15.81 4.03 4.80
C THR A 12 -14.58 3.80 5.70
N PRO A 13 -14.58 2.74 6.53
CA PRO A 13 -13.43 2.41 7.36
C PRO A 13 -12.24 2.04 6.50
N ARG A 14 -11.05 2.40 6.96
CA ARG A 14 -9.79 2.24 6.25
C ARG A 14 -8.89 1.22 6.92
N MET A 15 -8.11 0.52 6.11
CA MET A 15 -6.97 -0.25 6.56
C MET A 15 -5.73 0.20 5.79
N LYS A 16 -4.55 -0.06 6.37
CA LYS A 16 -3.27 0.22 5.72
C LYS A 16 -2.74 -1.05 5.06
N ILE A 17 -2.14 -0.88 3.89
CA ILE A 17 -1.30 -1.90 3.28
C ILE A 17 0.09 -1.79 3.89
N ASP A 18 0.56 -2.89 4.48
CA ASP A 18 1.88 -2.95 5.11
C ASP A 18 3.00 -2.64 4.10
N LEU A 19 4.14 -2.17 4.60
CA LEU A 19 5.36 -1.79 3.86
C LEU A 19 5.26 -0.53 3.00
N VAL A 20 4.08 -0.17 2.47
CA VAL A 20 3.91 1.02 1.62
C VAL A 20 3.03 2.10 2.25
N ASP A 21 2.37 1.79 3.37
CA ASP A 21 1.45 2.66 4.13
C ASP A 21 0.28 3.25 3.31
N GLU A 22 -0.11 2.59 2.21
CA GLU A 22 -1.28 2.99 1.42
C GLU A 22 -2.58 2.71 2.15
N GLU A 23 -3.54 3.65 2.07
CA GLU A 23 -4.86 3.47 2.67
C GLU A 23 -5.87 2.91 1.66
N VAL A 24 -6.49 1.78 2.01
CA VAL A 24 -7.57 1.15 1.25
C VAL A 24 -8.82 1.01 2.11
N PRO A 25 -10.01 0.87 1.51
CA PRO A 25 -11.21 0.46 2.23
C PRO A 25 -11.00 -0.86 2.96
N CYS A 26 -11.62 -1.02 4.13
CA CYS A 26 -11.49 -2.25 4.90
C CYS A 26 -11.99 -3.49 4.15
N SER A 27 -11.16 -4.52 4.16
CA SER A 27 -11.48 -5.89 3.75
C SER A 27 -12.59 -6.49 4.62
N THR A 28 -13.12 -7.63 4.19
CA THR A 28 -14.06 -8.42 5.00
C THR A 28 -13.47 -8.74 6.38
N GLU A 29 -12.19 -9.11 6.43
CA GLU A 29 -11.51 -9.40 7.69
C GLU A 29 -11.37 -8.16 8.58
N CYS A 30 -10.99 -7.01 8.02
CA CYS A 30 -10.97 -5.76 8.77
C CYS A 30 -12.37 -5.47 9.35
N LEU A 31 -13.41 -5.55 8.53
CA LEU A 31 -14.78 -5.23 8.94
C LEU A 31 -15.30 -6.11 10.06
N ARG A 32 -14.97 -7.41 10.06
CA ARG A 32 -15.33 -8.34 11.15
C ARG A 32 -14.80 -7.91 12.52
N ARG A 33 -13.73 -7.10 12.56
CA ARG A 33 -13.12 -6.58 13.79
C ARG A 33 -13.64 -5.18 14.17
N THR A 34 -14.53 -4.61 13.37
CA THR A 34 -15.15 -3.30 13.63
C THR A 34 -16.56 -3.47 14.19
N ASN A 35 -17.15 -2.35 14.63
CA ASN A 35 -18.58 -2.27 14.97
C ASN A 35 -19.52 -2.42 13.74
N LEU A 36 -18.99 -2.55 12.53
CA LEU A 36 -19.76 -2.70 11.29
C LEU A 36 -19.85 -4.16 10.81
N SER A 37 -19.44 -5.14 11.62
CA SER A 37 -19.46 -6.55 11.24
C SER A 37 -20.84 -7.06 10.80
N GLU A 38 -21.92 -6.47 11.33
CA GLU A 38 -23.30 -6.80 10.96
C GLU A 38 -23.64 -6.47 9.50
N ALA A 39 -22.90 -5.55 8.85
CA ALA A 39 -23.07 -5.27 7.42
C ALA A 39 -22.78 -6.51 6.54
N LEU A 40 -21.94 -7.43 7.02
CA LEU A 40 -21.58 -8.66 6.30
C LEU A 40 -22.65 -9.76 6.37
N ALA A 41 -23.74 -9.52 7.12
CA ALA A 41 -24.88 -10.43 7.18
C ALA A 41 -25.73 -10.38 5.90
N ASP A 42 -25.75 -9.23 5.22
CA ASP A 42 -26.35 -9.11 3.88
C ASP A 42 -25.42 -9.73 2.84
N GLU A 43 -25.90 -10.75 2.13
CA GLU A 43 -25.12 -11.50 1.16
C GLU A 43 -24.65 -10.63 -0.01
N SER A 44 -25.52 -9.74 -0.50
CA SER A 44 -25.19 -8.87 -1.63
C SER A 44 -24.10 -7.87 -1.25
N PHE A 45 -24.20 -7.26 -0.06
CA PHE A 45 -23.15 -6.38 0.46
C PHE A 45 -21.85 -7.15 0.69
N ARG A 46 -21.91 -8.33 1.31
CA ARG A 46 -20.73 -9.17 1.57
C ARG A 46 -19.99 -9.52 0.27
N GLU A 47 -20.71 -9.96 -0.76
CA GLU A 47 -20.12 -10.27 -2.07
C GLU A 47 -19.37 -9.06 -2.66
N GLN A 48 -19.92 -7.84 -2.50
CA GLN A 48 -19.21 -6.65 -2.95
C GLN A 48 -17.95 -6.33 -2.15
N VAL A 49 -17.93 -6.63 -0.85
CA VAL A 49 -16.72 -6.48 -0.03
C VAL A 49 -15.69 -7.55 -0.37
N GLU A 50 -16.10 -8.78 -0.68
CA GLU A 50 -15.19 -9.86 -1.11
C GLU A 50 -14.45 -9.53 -2.43
N ILE A 51 -15.04 -8.69 -3.29
CA ILE A 51 -14.32 -8.11 -4.44
C ILE A 51 -13.16 -7.22 -3.99
N LEU A 52 -13.33 -6.44 -2.91
CA LEU A 52 -12.23 -5.65 -2.33
C LEU A 52 -11.12 -6.56 -1.82
N ASP A 53 -11.46 -7.67 -1.16
CA ASP A 53 -10.47 -8.64 -0.68
C ASP A 53 -9.57 -9.14 -1.83
N SER A 54 -10.18 -9.42 -2.98
CA SER A 54 -9.45 -9.85 -4.18
C SER A 54 -8.50 -8.77 -4.71
N ILE A 55 -8.95 -7.52 -4.77
CA ILE A 55 -8.09 -6.40 -5.21
C ILE A 55 -6.96 -6.16 -4.20
N ILE A 56 -7.25 -6.22 -2.90
CA ILE A 56 -6.28 -6.05 -1.82
C ILE A 56 -5.20 -7.14 -1.89
N SER A 57 -5.58 -8.39 -2.15
CA SER A 57 -4.61 -9.48 -2.36
C SER A 57 -3.64 -9.17 -3.51
N LEU A 58 -4.15 -8.65 -4.62
CA LEU A 58 -3.29 -8.26 -5.76
C LEU A 58 -2.35 -7.09 -5.39
N ILE A 59 -2.79 -6.15 -4.57
CA ILE A 59 -1.91 -5.09 -4.05
C ILE A 59 -0.79 -5.72 -3.22
N GLN A 60 -1.13 -6.62 -2.30
CA GLN A 60 -0.16 -7.29 -1.44
C GLN A 60 0.87 -8.10 -2.24
N ASP A 61 0.44 -8.82 -3.28
CA ASP A 61 1.33 -9.57 -4.17
C ASP A 61 2.34 -8.64 -4.89
N ASN A 62 1.88 -7.46 -5.33
CA ASN A 62 2.75 -6.46 -5.95
C ASN A 62 3.72 -5.82 -4.95
N VAL A 63 3.27 -5.54 -3.73
CA VAL A 63 4.13 -5.04 -2.64
C VAL A 63 5.21 -6.07 -2.29
N ILE A 64 4.86 -7.35 -2.19
CA ILE A 64 5.81 -8.45 -1.95
C ILE A 64 6.80 -8.54 -3.12
N SER A 65 6.33 -8.43 -4.36
CA SER A 65 7.20 -8.45 -5.54
C SER A 65 8.19 -7.28 -5.54
N LEU A 66 7.75 -6.08 -5.14
CA LEU A 66 8.62 -4.93 -4.96
C LEU A 66 9.64 -5.18 -3.86
N LYS A 67 9.22 -5.71 -2.71
CA LYS A 67 10.11 -6.08 -1.61
C LYS A 67 11.19 -7.07 -2.04
N ASN A 68 10.81 -8.14 -2.73
CA ASN A 68 11.77 -9.13 -3.24
C ASN A 68 12.79 -8.49 -4.17
N LYS A 69 12.36 -7.58 -5.05
CA LYS A 69 13.27 -6.85 -5.95
C LYS A 69 14.24 -5.94 -5.19
N VAL A 70 13.80 -5.33 -4.08
CA VAL A 70 14.66 -4.58 -3.17
C VAL A 70 15.66 -5.50 -2.48
N GLU A 71 15.20 -6.61 -1.93
CA GLU A 71 16.03 -7.60 -1.25
C GLU A 71 17.13 -8.13 -2.18
N ASP A 72 16.77 -8.59 -3.37
CA ASP A 72 17.71 -9.12 -4.38
C ASP A 72 18.82 -8.12 -4.74
N GLN A 73 18.49 -6.82 -4.78
CA GLN A 73 19.41 -5.78 -5.22
C GLN A 73 20.22 -5.12 -4.11
N LEU A 74 19.71 -5.10 -2.88
CA LEU A 74 20.23 -4.25 -1.81
C LEU A 74 20.52 -5.00 -0.50
N PHE A 75 19.98 -6.21 -0.28
CA PHE A 75 20.15 -6.92 0.99
C PHE A 75 21.62 -7.15 1.35
N HIS A 76 22.45 -7.51 0.37
CA HIS A 76 23.88 -7.73 0.56
C HIS A 76 24.66 -6.47 0.99
N LEU A 77 24.07 -5.28 0.84
CA LEU A 77 24.63 -4.02 1.31
C LEU A 77 24.25 -3.70 2.76
N GLY A 78 23.45 -4.55 3.43
CA GLY A 78 23.07 -4.36 4.83
C GLY A 78 21.98 -3.32 5.06
N VAL A 79 21.13 -3.06 4.07
CA VAL A 79 19.98 -2.15 4.21
C VAL A 79 18.85 -2.81 5.01
N ASP A 80 18.03 -2.00 5.66
CA ASP A 80 16.72 -2.41 6.15
C ASP A 80 15.77 -2.54 4.94
N VAL A 81 15.47 -3.79 4.55
CA VAL A 81 14.69 -4.07 3.33
C VAL A 81 13.31 -3.43 3.39
N ASP A 82 12.61 -3.51 4.52
CA ASP A 82 11.23 -3.02 4.64
C ASP A 82 11.18 -1.49 4.55
N ASN A 83 12.07 -0.79 5.26
CA ASN A 83 12.18 0.67 5.17
C ASN A 83 12.66 1.11 3.78
N THR A 84 13.50 0.31 3.12
CA THR A 84 13.95 0.58 1.75
C THR A 84 12.81 0.40 0.74
N THR A 85 12.00 -0.64 0.88
CA THR A 85 10.80 -0.88 0.07
C THR A 85 9.81 0.28 0.22
N TYR A 86 9.54 0.71 1.45
CA TYR A 86 8.75 1.91 1.72
C TYR A 86 9.32 3.12 0.99
N ALA A 87 10.62 3.40 1.19
CA ALA A 87 11.27 4.57 0.60
C ALA A 87 11.23 4.55 -0.93
N ILE A 88 11.50 3.41 -1.57
CA ILE A 88 11.46 3.28 -3.03
C ILE A 88 10.06 3.55 -3.56
N TYR A 89 9.03 2.93 -2.97
CA TYR A 89 7.65 3.15 -3.41
C TYR A 89 7.28 4.64 -3.33
N ARG A 90 7.53 5.30 -2.19
CA ARG A 90 7.18 6.71 -2.00
C ARG A 90 8.01 7.66 -2.86
N LEU A 91 9.30 7.36 -3.09
CA LEU A 91 10.15 8.14 -3.99
C LEU A 91 9.70 8.05 -5.45
N VAL A 92 9.14 6.92 -5.88
CA VAL A 92 8.60 6.75 -7.24
C VAL A 92 7.28 7.51 -7.39
N GLU A 93 6.36 7.36 -6.45
CA GLU A 93 5.01 7.94 -6.55
C GLU A 93 4.98 9.45 -6.23
N GLU A 94 5.72 9.88 -5.20
CA GLU A 94 5.64 11.24 -4.64
C GLU A 94 6.92 12.06 -4.93
N GLY A 95 8.00 11.41 -5.37
CA GLY A 95 9.30 12.04 -5.53
C GLY A 95 9.99 12.33 -4.20
N GLY A 96 10.90 13.30 -4.21
CA GLY A 96 11.72 13.68 -3.06
C GLY A 96 13.09 13.00 -3.05
N ASP A 97 13.78 13.11 -1.91
CA ASP A 97 15.18 12.70 -1.75
C ASP A 97 15.43 12.01 -0.41
N LEU A 98 16.49 11.21 -0.38
CA LEU A 98 16.99 10.59 0.85
C LEU A 98 17.81 11.61 1.65
N ILE A 99 17.74 11.50 2.97
CA ILE A 99 18.47 12.37 3.90
C ILE A 99 19.74 11.66 4.35
N PHE A 100 20.89 12.30 4.09
CA PHE A 100 22.18 11.88 4.62
C PHE A 100 22.40 12.44 6.02
N GLY A 101 22.63 11.55 6.98
CA GLY A 101 23.20 11.86 8.28
C GLY A 101 24.72 11.71 8.30
N SER A 102 25.31 11.80 9.49
CA SER A 102 26.73 11.51 9.73
C SER A 102 27.12 10.08 9.35
N ASP A 103 26.22 9.14 9.61
CA ASP A 103 26.43 7.71 9.60
C ASP A 103 25.16 6.94 9.22
N TYR A 104 24.15 7.62 8.67
CA TYR A 104 22.89 7.02 8.28
C TYR A 104 22.32 7.60 6.98
N LEU A 105 21.48 6.81 6.33
CA LEU A 105 20.63 7.20 5.22
C LEU A 105 19.18 6.94 5.65
N LYS A 106 18.30 7.93 5.51
CA LYS A 106 16.89 7.79 5.91
C LYS A 106 15.92 8.43 4.91
N TYR A 107 14.66 8.02 4.98
CA TYR A 107 13.54 8.62 4.29
C TYR A 107 12.34 8.70 5.23
N ASN A 108 11.69 9.87 5.35
CA ASN A 108 10.55 10.10 6.25
C ASN A 108 10.72 9.45 7.65
N GLU A 109 11.81 9.79 8.33
CA GLU A 109 12.21 9.24 9.65
C GLU A 109 12.54 7.74 9.72
N ARG A 110 12.41 6.99 8.63
CA ARG A 110 12.79 5.57 8.56
C ARG A 110 14.24 5.42 8.13
N ILE A 111 15.05 4.76 8.98
CA ILE A 111 16.45 4.47 8.68
C ILE A 111 16.50 3.33 7.65
N ILE A 112 17.14 3.61 6.52
CA ILE A 112 17.37 2.68 5.42
C ILE A 112 18.69 1.93 5.63
N PHE A 113 19.73 2.66 6.04
CA PHE A 113 21.07 2.11 6.19
C PHE A 113 21.87 2.92 7.23
N GLN A 114 22.82 2.26 7.90
CA GLN A 114 23.80 2.89 8.77
C GLN A 114 25.21 2.41 8.41
N GLY A 115 26.16 3.32 8.30
CA GLY A 115 27.54 3.01 7.94
C GLY A 115 28.36 4.23 7.56
N ASP A 116 29.57 4.00 7.05
CA ASP A 116 30.46 5.06 6.59
C ASP A 116 29.94 5.75 5.32
N PHE A 117 30.46 6.95 5.04
CA PHE A 117 30.03 7.76 3.91
C PHE A 117 30.14 7.08 2.53
N ASN A 118 31.15 6.23 2.31
CA ASN A 118 31.29 5.55 1.02
C ASN A 118 30.20 4.49 0.85
N SER A 119 29.89 3.75 1.92
CA SER A 119 28.78 2.80 1.98
C SER A 119 27.44 3.51 1.80
N LEU A 120 27.22 4.64 2.48
CA LEU A 120 26.02 5.47 2.34
C LEU A 120 25.82 5.93 0.89
N ASN A 121 26.86 6.44 0.25
CA ASN A 121 26.81 6.88 -1.14
C ASN A 121 26.54 5.72 -2.11
N THR A 122 27.05 4.52 -1.80
CA THR A 122 26.82 3.31 -2.61
C THR A 122 25.35 2.90 -2.55
N VAL A 123 24.77 2.83 -1.35
CA VAL A 123 23.34 2.53 -1.15
C VAL A 123 22.47 3.58 -1.82
N TYR A 124 22.76 4.87 -1.61
CA TYR A 124 22.04 5.97 -2.23
C TYR A 124 21.99 5.83 -3.76
N LYS A 125 23.13 5.64 -4.42
CA LYS A 125 23.20 5.49 -5.89
C LYS A 125 22.39 4.30 -6.38
N LYS A 126 22.40 3.19 -5.64
CA LYS A 126 21.66 2.00 -6.00
C LYS A 126 20.15 2.24 -5.86
N ILE A 127 19.69 2.90 -4.80
CA ILE A 127 18.29 3.32 -4.65
C ILE A 127 17.89 4.31 -5.76
N SER A 128 18.74 5.30 -6.09
CA SER A 128 18.49 6.23 -7.19
C SER A 128 18.40 5.54 -8.55
N SER A 129 19.15 4.46 -8.76
CA SER A 129 19.02 3.64 -9.97
C SER A 129 17.73 2.81 -9.95
N MET A 130 17.35 2.26 -8.79
CA MET A 130 16.13 1.46 -8.66
C MET A 130 14.86 2.27 -8.86
N ARG A 131 14.79 3.52 -8.40
CA ARG A 131 13.61 4.38 -8.66
C ARG A 131 13.43 4.70 -10.14
N GLU A 132 14.47 4.52 -10.97
CA GLU A 132 14.42 4.76 -12.42
C GLU A 132 14.14 3.49 -13.23
N ASP A 133 14.30 2.33 -12.60
CA ASP A 133 14.07 1.00 -13.17
C ASP A 133 12.59 0.82 -13.56
N GLN A 134 12.36 0.38 -14.79
CA GLN A 134 11.01 0.27 -15.36
C GLN A 134 10.15 -0.78 -14.66
N ASP A 135 10.74 -1.87 -14.17
CA ASP A 135 9.99 -2.91 -13.47
C ASP A 135 9.56 -2.41 -12.09
N VAL A 136 10.43 -1.64 -11.40
CA VAL A 136 10.09 -0.99 -10.13
C VAL A 136 8.96 0.00 -10.33
N LYS A 137 9.06 0.87 -11.34
CA LYS A 137 7.99 1.84 -11.66
C LYS A 137 6.67 1.14 -11.98
N SER A 138 6.72 0.08 -12.80
CA SER A 138 5.55 -0.72 -13.14
C SER A 138 4.87 -1.33 -11.91
N LEU A 139 5.64 -1.84 -10.95
CA LEU A 139 5.10 -2.34 -9.68
C LEU A 139 4.45 -1.24 -8.84
N CYS A 140 5.11 -0.08 -8.71
CA CYS A 140 4.57 1.06 -7.96
C CYS A 140 3.27 1.59 -8.60
N ASP A 141 3.25 1.74 -9.93
CA ASP A 141 2.07 2.12 -10.68
C ASP A 141 0.92 1.10 -10.50
N GLN A 142 1.22 -0.20 -10.48
CA GLN A 142 0.21 -1.23 -10.23
C GLN A 142 -0.36 -1.14 -8.82
N ILE A 143 0.48 -0.95 -7.80
CA ILE A 143 0.04 -0.74 -6.41
C ILE A 143 -0.88 0.47 -6.32
N ARG A 144 -0.48 1.62 -6.88
CA ARG A 144 -1.31 2.83 -6.89
C ARG A 144 -2.63 2.62 -7.63
N ASN A 145 -2.59 2.07 -8.84
CA ASN A 145 -3.78 1.88 -9.67
C ASN A 145 -4.79 0.90 -9.02
N LEU A 146 -4.31 -0.17 -8.37
CA LEU A 146 -5.16 -1.10 -7.64
C LEU A 146 -5.73 -0.45 -6.37
N THR A 147 -4.92 0.34 -5.64
CA THR A 147 -5.38 1.14 -4.50
C THR A 147 -6.51 2.08 -4.93
N GLU A 148 -6.35 2.83 -6.01
CA GLU A 148 -7.42 3.66 -6.59
C GLU A 148 -8.64 2.84 -7.03
N ALA A 149 -8.44 1.63 -7.54
CA ALA A 149 -9.52 0.73 -7.95
C ALA A 149 -10.39 0.29 -6.76
N THR A 150 -9.81 0.04 -5.58
CA THR A 150 -10.59 -0.27 -4.36
C THR A 150 -11.54 0.88 -4.01
N TRP A 151 -11.04 2.12 -4.01
CA TRP A 151 -11.85 3.32 -3.75
C TRP A 151 -12.92 3.54 -4.81
N ARG A 152 -12.58 3.29 -6.09
CA ARG A 152 -13.52 3.37 -7.19
C ARG A 152 -14.65 2.34 -7.06
N HIS A 153 -14.33 1.13 -6.63
CA HIS A 153 -15.32 0.07 -6.37
C HIS A 153 -16.30 0.49 -5.28
N VAL A 154 -15.80 1.01 -4.15
CA VAL A 154 -16.67 1.54 -3.09
C VAL A 154 -17.55 2.68 -3.61
N ASN A 155 -16.95 3.65 -4.29
CA ASN A 155 -17.66 4.85 -4.71
C ASN A 155 -18.66 4.64 -5.85
N LYS A 156 -18.46 3.62 -6.69
CA LYS A 156 -19.36 3.36 -7.83
C LYS A 156 -20.30 2.19 -7.57
N ASN A 157 -19.82 1.08 -7.05
CA ASN A 157 -20.61 -0.15 -7.00
C ASN A 157 -21.39 -0.24 -5.70
N LEU A 158 -20.68 -0.14 -4.57
CA LEU A 158 -21.30 -0.18 -3.25
C LEU A 158 -22.24 1.02 -3.00
N ARG A 159 -21.88 2.23 -3.46
CA ARG A 159 -22.79 3.40 -3.40
C ARG A 159 -24.02 3.27 -4.30
N ARG A 160 -23.90 2.69 -5.51
CA ARG A 160 -25.07 2.52 -6.40
C ARG A 160 -26.09 1.53 -5.88
N MET A 161 -25.66 0.52 -5.12
CA MET A 161 -26.60 -0.37 -4.41
C MET A 161 -27.49 0.41 -3.44
N PHE A 162 -27.01 1.55 -2.92
CA PHE A 162 -27.80 2.48 -2.12
C PHE A 162 -28.74 3.36 -2.97
N GLU A 163 -28.25 3.91 -4.09
CA GLU A 163 -29.03 4.85 -4.93
C GLU A 163 -30.08 4.17 -5.81
N GLY A 164 -29.89 2.90 -6.17
CA GLY A 164 -30.76 2.14 -7.07
C GLY A 164 -31.86 1.31 -6.37
N GLY A 165 -31.98 1.42 -5.04
CA GLY A 165 -32.93 0.65 -4.22
C GLY A 165 -34.23 1.37 -3.87
N THR A 166 -34.74 2.24 -4.75
CA THR A 166 -36.09 2.85 -4.66
C THR A 166 -37.06 2.25 -5.67
#